data_AF-A0A2P1PZL9-F1
#
_entry.id   AF-A0A2P1PZL9-F1
#
_cell.length_a   1.000
_cell.length_b   1.000
_cell.length_c   1.000
_cell.angle_alpha   90.00
_cell.angle_beta   90.00
_cell.angle_gamma   90.00
#
_symmetry.space_group_name_H-M   'P 1'
#
loop_
_entity.id
_entity.type
_entity.pdbx_description
1 polymer ?
#
loop_
_entity_poly.entity_id
_entity_poly.type
_entity_poly.pdbx_seq_one_letter_code
_entity_poly.pdbx_strand_id
1 'polypeptide(L)'
;MSAIQVVQSSRGLEVSYPFALKDQFKKAFPSAKCDPDNKVWVVGLRSAARLTQWVEAAESAARAIMDAEEAALTEQELAQVRGELTSFRQAIEDARSGLRALTAVRELLDGDRAELNAARAELTKEQVATKAAEQQVLTLLAGIIDMPAILAAAQRMAAVHSGVGARNREEFDAAQAIIVQQRNALTRAGYRSRGISELATANFNRPDRDHPRFVTTQMLYDISKLEVSSDDT
;
A
#
# COMPACT_ATOMS: atom_id res chain seq x y z
N MET A 1 23.25 54.44 27.20
CA MET A 1 24.50 54.29 26.41
C MET A 1 24.50 55.39 25.35
N SER A 2 25.64 55.99 25.03
CA SER A 2 25.71 56.98 23.93
C SER A 2 25.68 56.28 22.58
N ALA A 3 24.92 56.80 21.62
CA ALA A 3 24.80 56.25 20.27
C ALA A 3 26.05 56.52 19.42
N ILE A 4 26.81 57.56 19.79
CA ILE A 4 28.13 57.84 19.24
C ILE A 4 29.18 57.55 20.32
N GLN A 5 30.08 56.63 20.02
CA GLN A 5 31.19 56.27 20.92
C GLN A 5 32.47 56.94 20.45
N VAL A 6 33.13 57.67 21.36
CA VAL A 6 34.43 58.30 21.11
C VAL A 6 35.45 57.69 22.07
N VAL A 7 36.52 57.10 21.53
CA VAL A 7 37.62 56.52 22.29
C VAL A 7 38.92 57.17 21.85
N GLN A 8 39.75 57.58 22.80
CA GLN A 8 41.08 58.11 22.49
C GLN A 8 42.07 56.96 22.32
N SER A 9 42.82 56.97 21.21
CA SER A 9 43.86 55.97 20.92
C SER A 9 45.19 56.63 20.56
N SER A 10 46.23 55.82 20.37
CA SER A 10 47.55 56.28 19.92
C SER A 10 47.54 56.92 18.53
N ARG A 11 46.48 56.70 17.74
CA ARG A 11 46.31 57.21 16.37
C ARG A 11 45.46 58.49 16.30
N GLY A 12 44.76 58.84 17.37
CA GLY A 12 43.86 59.99 17.42
C GLY A 12 42.61 59.74 18.27
N LEU A 13 41.48 60.26 17.81
CA LEU A 13 40.15 60.03 18.37
C LEU A 13 39.41 59.07 17.44
N GLU A 14 39.08 57.89 17.94
CA GLU A 14 38.30 56.87 17.25
C GLU A 14 36.82 57.09 17.53
N VAL A 15 36.01 57.11 16.49
CA VAL A 15 34.58 57.43 16.56
C VAL A 15 33.78 56.33 15.88
N SER A 16 32.83 55.77 16.61
CA SER A 16 31.82 54.84 16.08
C SER A 16 30.44 55.49 16.15
N TYR A 17 29.66 55.38 15.08
CA TYR A 17 28.33 55.96 14.95
C TYR A 17 27.53 55.22 13.87
N PRO A 18 26.18 55.35 13.83
CA PRO A 18 25.35 54.72 12.81
C PRO A 18 25.73 55.15 11.39
N PHE A 19 25.86 54.18 10.48
CA PHE A 19 26.42 54.42 9.13
C PHE A 19 25.66 55.50 8.34
N ALA A 20 24.36 55.67 8.57
CA ALA A 20 23.54 56.71 7.95
C ALA A 20 24.05 58.15 8.20
N LEU A 21 24.84 58.38 9.27
CA LEU A 21 25.45 59.69 9.55
C LEU A 21 26.80 59.90 8.84
N LYS A 22 27.29 58.92 8.08
CA LYS A 22 28.62 58.95 7.44
C LYS A 22 28.86 60.17 6.56
N ASP A 23 27.88 60.58 5.76
CA ASP A 23 28.06 61.70 4.83
C ASP A 23 28.08 63.05 5.58
N GLN A 24 27.28 63.19 6.63
CA GLN A 24 27.34 64.34 7.53
C GLN A 24 28.67 64.38 8.28
N PHE A 25 29.14 63.24 8.78
CA PHE A 25 30.42 63.12 9.47
C PHE A 25 31.60 63.44 8.55
N LYS A 26 31.64 62.89 7.33
CA LYS A 26 32.70 63.19 6.35
C LYS A 26 32.71 64.65 5.94
N LYS A 27 31.54 65.30 5.84
CA LYS A 27 31.45 66.73 5.58
C LYS A 27 32.02 67.57 6.73
N ALA A 28 31.80 67.14 7.98
CA ALA A 28 32.35 67.79 9.16
C ALA A 28 33.86 67.51 9.36
N PHE A 29 34.33 66.31 9.00
CA PHE A 29 35.72 65.87 9.15
C PHE A 29 36.26 65.24 7.86
N PRO A 30 36.60 66.05 6.83
CA PRO A 30 37.09 65.54 5.54
C PRO A 30 38.40 64.76 5.63
N SER A 31 39.23 65.07 6.65
CA SER A 31 40.51 64.42 6.91
C SER A 31 40.40 63.14 7.75
N ALA A 32 39.19 62.76 8.18
CA ALA A 32 38.99 61.55 8.95
C ALA A 32 39.29 60.31 8.09
N LYS A 33 39.98 59.33 8.67
CA LYS A 33 40.31 58.07 8.00
C LYS A 33 39.44 56.95 8.56
N CYS A 34 38.85 56.15 7.69
CA CYS A 34 38.12 54.95 8.10
C CYS A 34 39.11 53.84 8.42
N ASP A 35 38.99 53.23 9.59
CA ASP A 35 39.62 51.96 9.92
C ASP A 35 38.58 50.84 9.68
N PRO A 36 38.69 50.06 8.58
CA PRO A 36 37.71 49.05 8.22
C PRO A 36 37.71 47.84 9.17
N ASP A 37 38.85 47.52 9.77
CA ASP A 37 39.01 46.35 10.63
C ASP A 37 38.25 46.55 11.95
N ASN A 38 38.31 47.77 12.48
CA ASN A 38 37.65 48.14 13.73
C ASN A 38 36.29 48.83 13.52
N LYS A 39 35.90 49.11 12.26
CA LYS A 39 34.69 49.87 11.88
C LYS A 39 34.58 51.23 12.56
N VAL A 40 35.71 51.88 12.84
CA VAL A 40 35.77 53.21 13.46
C VAL A 40 36.34 54.25 12.51
N TRP A 41 35.98 55.51 12.72
CA TRP A 41 36.58 56.65 12.06
C TRP A 41 37.63 57.30 12.96
N VAL A 42 38.84 57.47 12.45
CA VAL A 42 39.94 58.13 13.17
C VAL A 42 40.00 59.60 12.79
N VAL A 43 39.89 60.47 13.80
CA VAL A 43 40.01 61.92 13.68
C VAL A 43 41.25 62.40 14.44
N GLY A 44 41.97 63.38 13.89
CA GLY A 44 43.16 63.92 14.57
C GLY A 44 42.82 64.67 15.87
N LEU A 45 43.70 64.57 16.88
CA LEU A 45 43.51 65.15 18.23
C LEU A 45 43.19 66.66 18.23
N ARG A 46 43.70 67.41 17.24
CA ARG A 46 43.43 68.86 17.09
C ARG A 46 41.95 69.18 16.83
N SER A 47 41.16 68.19 16.41
CA SER A 47 39.72 68.37 16.13
C SER A 47 38.83 67.95 17.30
N ALA A 48 39.39 67.68 18.49
CA ALA A 48 38.65 67.20 19.65
C ALA A 48 37.41 68.05 19.98
N ALA A 49 37.58 69.37 20.10
CA ALA A 49 36.47 70.28 20.43
C ALA A 49 35.36 70.28 19.36
N ARG A 50 35.75 70.22 18.08
CA ARG A 50 34.81 70.13 16.95
C ARG A 50 34.09 68.78 16.93
N LEU A 51 34.79 67.70 17.29
CA LEU A 51 34.21 66.37 17.43
C LEU A 51 33.19 66.35 18.55
N THR A 52 33.49 66.91 19.72
CA THR A 52 32.52 67.03 20.82
C THR A 52 31.26 67.79 20.38
N GLN A 53 31.41 68.94 19.71
CA GLN A 53 30.27 69.70 19.17
C GLN A 53 29.45 68.91 18.14
N TRP A 54 30.11 68.14 17.29
CA TRP A 54 29.42 67.28 16.33
C TRP A 54 28.68 66.14 17.01
N VAL A 55 29.30 65.49 18.01
CA VAL A 55 28.65 64.44 18.81
C VAL A 55 27.41 64.99 19.50
N GLU A 56 27.51 66.14 20.18
CA GLU A 56 26.37 66.78 20.83
C GLU A 56 25.21 67.08 19.86
N ALA A 57 25.53 67.55 18.65
CA ALA A 57 24.53 67.84 17.62
C ALA A 57 23.93 66.57 16.97
N ALA A 58 24.73 65.51 16.82
CA ALA A 58 24.35 64.30 16.10
C ALA A 58 23.79 63.18 16.99
N GLU A 59 23.97 63.25 18.31
CA GLU A 59 23.60 62.19 19.26
C GLU A 59 22.09 61.84 19.22
N SER A 60 21.23 62.85 19.10
CA SER A 60 19.77 62.62 19.01
C SER A 60 19.38 61.88 17.73
N ALA A 61 19.95 62.28 16.58
CA ALA A 61 19.74 61.62 15.31
C ALA A 61 20.33 60.20 15.31
N ALA A 62 21.51 60.01 15.91
CA ALA A 62 22.15 58.71 16.03
C ALA A 62 21.30 57.72 16.85
N ARG A 63 20.73 58.14 17.98
CA ARG A 63 19.82 57.31 18.78
C ARG A 63 18.57 56.92 18.00
N ALA A 64 17.92 57.89 17.36
CA ALA A 64 16.73 57.61 16.57
C ALA A 64 16.97 56.59 15.44
N ILE A 65 18.17 56.62 14.82
CA ILE A 65 18.57 55.64 13.80
C ILE A 65 18.77 54.26 14.42
N MET A 66 19.50 54.16 15.54
CA MET A 66 19.72 52.87 16.22
C MET A 66 18.41 52.24 16.69
N ASP A 67 17.52 53.02 17.30
CA ASP A 67 16.23 52.54 17.80
C ASP A 67 15.35 52.03 16.63
N ALA A 68 15.39 52.72 15.49
CA ALA A 68 14.68 52.30 14.28
C ALA A 68 15.27 51.02 13.66
N GLU A 69 16.60 50.88 13.64
CA GLU A 69 17.29 49.67 13.18
C GLU A 69 16.98 48.47 14.08
N GLU A 70 16.99 48.64 15.41
CA GLU A 70 16.67 47.59 16.38
C GLU A 70 15.19 47.16 16.28
N ALA A 71 14.27 48.13 16.12
CA ALA A 71 12.87 47.84 15.90
C ALA A 71 12.64 47.05 14.60
N ALA A 72 13.31 47.42 13.51
CA ALA A 72 13.22 46.72 12.24
C ALA A 72 13.77 45.29 12.31
N LEU A 73 14.91 45.08 13.00
CA LEU A 73 15.47 43.76 13.27
C LEU A 73 14.50 42.89 14.08
N THR A 74 13.94 43.45 15.15
CA THR A 74 12.95 42.76 16.00
C THR A 74 11.69 42.38 15.21
N GLU A 75 11.20 43.27 14.34
CA GLU A 75 10.06 43.00 13.48
C GLU A 75 10.35 41.87 12.48
N GLN A 76 11.57 41.84 11.91
CA GLN A 76 12.00 40.78 11.01
C GLN A 76 12.09 39.42 11.74
N GLU A 77 12.66 39.38 12.93
CA GLU A 77 12.73 38.16 13.75
C GLU A 77 11.32 37.68 14.12
N LEU A 78 10.43 38.58 14.52
CA LEU A 78 9.03 38.25 14.80
C LEU A 78 8.31 37.71 13.55
N ALA A 79 8.56 38.30 12.38
CA ALA A 79 7.99 37.82 11.12
C ALA A 79 8.50 36.40 10.79
N GLN A 80 9.79 36.13 10.99
CA GLN A 80 10.37 34.81 10.79
C GLN A 80 9.74 33.78 11.73
N VAL A 81 9.69 34.06 13.04
CA VAL A 81 9.10 33.15 14.04
C VAL A 81 7.62 32.90 13.75
N ARG A 82 6.86 33.91 13.32
CA ARG A 82 5.46 33.75 12.90
C ARG A 82 5.31 32.88 11.66
N GLY A 83 6.21 33.03 10.69
CA GLY A 83 6.28 32.17 9.51
C GLY A 83 6.53 30.71 9.88
N GLU A 84 7.53 30.46 10.73
CA GLU A 84 7.85 29.13 11.24
C GLU A 84 6.68 28.51 12.01
N LEU A 85 6.05 29.28 12.91
CA LEU A 85 4.88 28.82 13.66
C LEU A 85 3.71 28.44 12.75
N THR A 86 3.48 29.21 11.68
CA THR A 86 2.43 28.92 10.70
C THR A 86 2.74 27.63 9.94
N SER A 87 3.98 27.45 9.50
CA SER A 87 4.44 26.21 8.86
C SER A 87 4.26 24.99 9.76
N PHE A 88 4.67 25.06 11.02
CA PHE A 88 4.48 23.97 11.98
C PHE A 88 3.01 23.66 12.24
N ARG A 89 2.14 24.67 12.33
CA ARG A 89 0.69 24.46 12.48
C ARG A 89 0.11 23.71 11.29
N GLN A 90 0.52 24.06 10.08
CA GLN A 90 0.07 23.35 8.88
C GLN A 90 0.55 21.89 8.88
N ALA A 91 1.84 21.66 9.17
CA ALA A 91 2.40 20.32 9.24
C ALA A 91 1.71 19.43 10.29
N ILE A 92 1.30 20.01 11.44
CA ILE A 92 0.54 19.30 12.47
C ILE A 92 -0.85 18.90 11.95
N GLU A 93 -1.55 19.79 11.26
CA GLU A 93 -2.88 19.47 10.72
C GLU A 93 -2.81 18.42 9.61
N ASP A 94 -1.81 18.53 8.73
CA ASP A 94 -1.55 17.53 7.70
C ASP A 94 -1.26 16.15 8.32
N ALA A 95 -0.40 16.09 9.35
CA ALA A 95 -0.12 14.86 10.08
C ALA A 95 -1.37 14.27 10.76
N ARG A 96 -2.23 15.12 11.35
CA ARG A 96 -3.50 14.68 11.96
C ARG A 96 -4.48 14.14 10.93
N SER A 97 -4.58 14.78 9.77
CA SER A 97 -5.42 14.31 8.66
C SER A 97 -4.93 12.95 8.15
N GLY A 98 -3.62 12.79 7.95
CA GLY A 98 -2.98 11.54 7.57
C GLY A 98 -3.22 10.41 8.58
N LEU A 99 -3.10 10.70 9.88
CA LEU A 99 -3.41 9.72 10.93
C LEU A 99 -4.87 9.27 10.87
N ARG A 100 -5.83 10.20 10.75
CA ARG A 100 -7.27 9.86 10.63
C ARG A 100 -7.54 8.97 9.43
N ALA A 101 -6.95 9.27 8.27
CA ALA A 101 -7.10 8.46 7.07
C ALA A 101 -6.53 7.04 7.26
N LEU A 102 -5.34 6.92 7.83
CA LEU A 102 -4.72 5.61 8.10
C LEU A 102 -5.51 4.79 9.13
N THR A 103 -6.07 5.43 10.16
CA THR A 103 -6.96 4.75 11.13
C THR A 103 -8.21 4.19 10.46
N ALA A 104 -8.87 4.98 9.60
CA ALA A 104 -10.05 4.52 8.87
C ALA A 104 -9.72 3.33 7.93
N VAL A 105 -8.59 3.39 7.21
CA VAL A 105 -8.13 2.28 6.36
C VAL A 105 -7.85 1.03 7.20
N ARG A 106 -7.21 1.18 8.36
CA ARG A 106 -6.96 0.06 9.28
C ARG A 106 -8.26 -0.59 9.74
N GLU A 107 -9.25 0.19 10.16
CA GLU A 107 -10.55 -0.33 10.61
C GLU A 107 -11.27 -1.12 9.51
N LEU A 108 -11.24 -0.62 8.27
CA LEU A 108 -11.77 -1.34 7.11
C LEU A 108 -11.04 -2.68 6.90
N LEU A 109 -9.71 -2.68 6.91
CA LEU A 109 -8.92 -3.90 6.75
C LEU A 109 -9.15 -4.92 7.87
N ASP A 110 -9.31 -4.46 9.11
CA ASP A 110 -9.64 -5.32 10.25
C ASP A 110 -11.03 -5.97 10.07
N GLY A 111 -12.01 -5.21 9.53
CA GLY A 111 -13.34 -5.72 9.15
C GLY A 111 -13.28 -6.77 8.04
N ASP A 112 -12.65 -6.45 6.91
CA ASP A 112 -12.48 -7.38 5.78
C ASP A 112 -11.75 -8.66 6.20
N ARG A 113 -10.78 -8.55 7.11
CA ARG A 113 -10.05 -9.69 7.64
C ARG A 113 -10.96 -10.60 8.47
N ALA A 114 -11.86 -10.04 9.27
CA ALA A 114 -12.83 -10.81 10.03
C ALA A 114 -13.81 -11.53 9.11
N GLU A 115 -14.35 -10.85 8.09
CA GLU A 115 -15.23 -11.46 7.08
C GLU A 115 -14.55 -12.60 6.32
N LEU A 116 -13.30 -12.40 5.88
CA LEU A 116 -12.53 -13.43 5.21
C LEU A 116 -12.34 -14.67 6.08
N ASN A 117 -12.07 -14.48 7.37
CA ASN A 117 -11.92 -15.60 8.31
C ASN A 117 -13.25 -16.35 8.51
N ALA A 118 -14.37 -15.63 8.60
CA ALA A 118 -15.69 -16.24 8.70
C ALA A 118 -16.04 -17.04 7.43
N ALA A 119 -15.80 -16.47 6.24
CA ALA A 119 -16.01 -17.16 4.96
C ALA A 119 -15.15 -18.43 4.83
N ARG A 120 -13.90 -18.40 5.30
CA ARG A 120 -13.01 -19.58 5.33
C ARG A 120 -13.52 -20.67 6.28
N ALA A 121 -14.04 -20.28 7.43
CA ALA A 121 -14.62 -21.22 8.38
C ALA A 121 -15.87 -21.91 7.80
N GLU A 122 -16.78 -21.15 7.17
CA GLU A 122 -17.94 -21.72 6.50
C GLU A 122 -17.54 -22.61 5.31
N LEU A 123 -16.59 -22.19 4.47
CA LEU A 123 -16.08 -23.05 3.40
C LEU A 123 -15.54 -24.38 3.92
N THR A 124 -14.77 -24.35 5.02
CA THR A 124 -14.21 -25.57 5.62
C THR A 124 -15.32 -26.48 6.14
N LYS A 125 -16.32 -25.90 6.81
CA LYS A 125 -17.49 -26.63 7.31
C LYS A 125 -18.29 -27.29 6.18
N GLU A 126 -18.57 -26.55 5.11
CA GLU A 126 -19.27 -27.07 3.93
C GLU A 126 -18.47 -28.16 3.21
N GLN A 127 -17.14 -28.04 3.14
CA GLN A 127 -16.28 -29.10 2.59
C GLN A 127 -16.31 -30.37 3.43
N VAL A 128 -16.31 -30.25 4.75
CA VAL A 128 -16.43 -31.42 5.66
C VAL A 128 -17.81 -32.06 5.50
N ALA A 129 -18.88 -31.25 5.47
CA ALA A 129 -20.24 -31.74 5.26
C ALA A 129 -20.40 -32.44 3.91
N THR A 130 -19.85 -31.87 2.84
CA THR A 130 -19.85 -32.46 1.49
C THR A 130 -19.15 -33.81 1.49
N LYS A 131 -17.93 -33.91 2.05
CA LYS A 131 -17.20 -35.19 2.15
C LYS A 131 -17.96 -36.23 2.96
N ALA A 132 -18.60 -35.82 4.06
CA ALA A 132 -19.42 -36.72 4.86
C ALA A 132 -20.64 -37.23 4.06
N ALA A 133 -21.31 -36.36 3.31
CA ALA A 133 -22.42 -36.74 2.43
C ALA A 133 -21.95 -37.67 1.29
N GLU A 134 -20.82 -37.39 0.66
CA GLU A 134 -20.20 -38.27 -0.34
C GLU A 134 -19.93 -39.66 0.24
N GLN A 135 -19.36 -39.75 1.44
CA GLN A 135 -19.09 -41.02 2.11
C GLN A 135 -20.39 -41.80 2.42
N GLN A 136 -21.46 -41.10 2.82
CA GLN A 136 -22.77 -41.70 3.03
C GLN A 136 -23.35 -42.26 1.74
N VAL A 137 -23.30 -41.49 0.64
CA VAL A 137 -23.72 -41.94 -0.69
C VAL A 137 -22.91 -43.15 -1.14
N LEU A 138 -21.59 -43.13 -0.98
CA LEU A 138 -20.73 -44.28 -1.28
C LEU A 138 -21.13 -45.53 -0.48
N THR A 139 -21.45 -45.35 0.80
CA THR A 139 -21.90 -46.45 1.67
C THR A 139 -23.22 -47.05 1.18
N LEU A 140 -24.18 -46.19 0.77
CA LEU A 140 -25.45 -46.65 0.20
C LEU A 140 -25.27 -47.35 -1.15
N LEU A 141 -24.33 -46.89 -1.97
CA LEU A 141 -24.05 -47.46 -3.29
C LEU A 141 -23.20 -48.72 -3.25
N ALA A 142 -22.41 -48.96 -2.20
CA ALA A 142 -21.47 -50.09 -2.11
C ALA A 142 -22.14 -51.47 -2.29
N GLY A 143 -23.44 -51.58 -2.00
CA GLY A 143 -24.23 -52.79 -2.24
C GLY A 143 -24.73 -52.97 -3.68
N ILE A 144 -24.60 -51.95 -4.53
CA ILE A 144 -25.12 -51.90 -5.91
C ILE A 144 -23.98 -51.83 -6.91
N ILE A 145 -23.01 -50.95 -6.68
CA ILE A 145 -21.86 -50.70 -7.55
C ILE A 145 -20.56 -50.53 -6.76
N ASP A 146 -19.45 -50.87 -7.40
CA ASP A 146 -18.09 -50.63 -6.91
C ASP A 146 -17.57 -49.28 -7.43
N MET A 147 -17.86 -48.21 -6.70
CA MET A 147 -17.43 -46.86 -7.09
C MET A 147 -15.89 -46.70 -7.14
N PRO A 148 -15.09 -47.24 -6.20
CA PRO A 148 -13.63 -47.26 -6.35
C PRO A 148 -13.15 -47.87 -7.67
N ALA A 149 -13.73 -48.99 -8.11
CA ALA A 149 -13.40 -49.60 -9.39
C ALA A 149 -13.77 -48.71 -10.59
N ILE A 150 -14.91 -48.01 -10.53
CA ILE A 150 -15.32 -47.05 -11.57
C ILE A 150 -14.30 -45.91 -11.68
N LEU A 151 -13.89 -45.33 -10.55
CA LEU A 151 -12.92 -44.23 -10.52
C LEU A 151 -11.55 -44.66 -11.08
N ALA A 152 -11.06 -45.84 -10.67
CA ALA A 152 -9.81 -46.38 -11.20
C ALA A 152 -9.90 -46.67 -12.71
N ALA A 153 -11.01 -47.22 -13.18
CA ALA A 153 -11.26 -47.47 -14.59
C ALA A 153 -11.34 -46.15 -15.40
N ALA A 154 -12.05 -45.14 -14.90
CA ALA A 154 -12.15 -43.83 -15.54
C ALA A 154 -10.78 -43.14 -15.67
N GLN A 155 -9.96 -43.18 -14.61
CA GLN A 155 -8.58 -42.70 -14.64
C GLN A 155 -7.73 -43.46 -15.65
N ARG A 156 -7.90 -44.79 -15.72
CA ARG A 156 -7.18 -45.62 -16.68
C ARG A 156 -7.57 -45.27 -18.12
N MET A 157 -8.86 -45.17 -18.42
CA MET A 157 -9.36 -44.72 -19.71
C MET A 157 -8.78 -43.35 -20.06
N ALA A 158 -8.83 -42.38 -19.15
CA ALA A 158 -8.28 -41.04 -19.35
C ALA A 158 -6.77 -41.03 -19.66
N ALA A 159 -6.00 -41.95 -19.09
CA ALA A 159 -4.56 -42.04 -19.29
C ALA A 159 -4.19 -42.58 -20.68
N VAL A 160 -4.99 -43.49 -21.23
CA VAL A 160 -4.67 -44.19 -22.49
C VAL A 160 -5.43 -43.65 -23.71
N HIS A 161 -6.47 -42.82 -23.51
CA HIS A 161 -7.37 -42.37 -24.58
C HIS A 161 -6.70 -41.57 -25.70
N SER A 162 -5.68 -40.77 -25.37
CA SER A 162 -4.90 -40.01 -26.37
C SER A 162 -3.77 -40.83 -26.99
N GLY A 163 -3.58 -42.07 -26.55
CA GLY A 163 -2.52 -42.95 -27.03
C GLY A 163 -2.88 -43.60 -28.37
N VAL A 164 -1.88 -43.86 -29.20
CA VAL A 164 -2.04 -44.59 -30.47
C VAL A 164 -1.63 -46.06 -30.28
N GLY A 165 -2.30 -46.98 -30.98
CA GLY A 165 -1.92 -48.38 -31.07
C GLY A 165 -2.84 -49.37 -30.33
N ALA A 166 -2.72 -50.65 -30.70
CA ALA A 166 -3.60 -51.72 -30.21
C ALA A 166 -3.60 -51.86 -28.68
N ARG A 167 -2.44 -51.75 -28.03
CA ARG A 167 -2.31 -51.85 -26.58
C ARG A 167 -3.12 -50.79 -25.83
N ASN A 168 -3.06 -49.53 -26.24
CA ASN A 168 -3.82 -48.45 -25.60
C ASN A 168 -5.33 -48.66 -25.75
N ARG A 169 -5.74 -49.17 -26.90
CA ARG A 169 -7.14 -49.55 -27.16
C ARG A 169 -7.58 -50.71 -26.27
N GLU A 170 -6.80 -51.78 -26.16
CA GLU A 170 -7.08 -52.90 -25.27
C GLU A 170 -7.20 -52.46 -23.80
N GLU A 171 -6.28 -51.60 -23.34
CA GLU A 171 -6.32 -51.05 -21.98
C GLU A 171 -7.54 -50.13 -21.75
N PHE A 172 -7.96 -49.37 -22.78
CA PHE A 172 -9.18 -48.56 -22.72
C PHE A 172 -10.43 -49.43 -22.67
N ASP A 173 -10.54 -50.41 -23.57
CA ASP A 173 -11.69 -51.31 -23.68
C ASP A 173 -11.85 -52.14 -22.41
N ALA A 174 -10.75 -52.62 -21.82
CA ALA A 174 -10.76 -53.33 -20.54
C ALA A 174 -11.28 -52.46 -19.39
N ALA A 175 -10.83 -51.20 -19.31
CA ALA A 175 -11.32 -50.27 -18.30
C ALA A 175 -12.80 -49.88 -18.55
N GLN A 176 -13.20 -49.66 -19.79
CA GLN A 176 -14.58 -49.37 -20.16
C GLN A 176 -15.51 -50.54 -19.82
N ALA A 177 -15.08 -51.79 -20.00
CA ALA A 177 -15.86 -52.97 -19.65
C ALA A 177 -16.24 -52.99 -18.15
N ILE A 178 -15.33 -52.59 -17.26
CA ILE A 178 -15.62 -52.43 -15.83
C ILE A 178 -16.75 -51.41 -15.64
N ILE A 179 -16.66 -50.25 -16.28
CA ILE A 179 -17.69 -49.19 -16.16
C ILE A 179 -19.04 -49.66 -16.72
N VAL A 180 -19.05 -50.36 -17.86
CA VAL A 180 -20.28 -50.94 -18.45
C VAL A 180 -20.92 -51.94 -17.49
N GLN A 181 -20.14 -52.80 -16.86
CA GLN A 181 -20.62 -53.75 -15.86
C GLN A 181 -21.30 -53.03 -14.70
N GLN A 182 -20.66 -52.00 -14.15
CA GLN A 182 -21.20 -51.22 -13.03
C GLN A 182 -22.45 -50.42 -13.43
N ARG A 183 -22.47 -49.83 -14.64
CA ARG A 183 -23.67 -49.18 -15.20
C ARG A 183 -24.86 -50.13 -15.24
N ASN A 184 -24.63 -51.36 -15.72
CA ASN A 184 -25.69 -52.35 -15.84
C ASN A 184 -26.18 -52.83 -14.46
N ALA A 185 -25.29 -52.94 -13.47
CA ALA A 185 -25.68 -53.21 -12.08
C ALA A 185 -26.56 -52.08 -11.51
N LEU A 186 -26.16 -50.82 -11.70
CA LEU A 186 -26.94 -49.65 -11.30
C LEU A 186 -28.32 -49.60 -11.97
N THR A 187 -28.36 -49.89 -13.28
CA THR A 187 -29.61 -49.93 -14.07
C THR A 187 -30.56 -51.01 -13.57
N ARG A 188 -30.05 -52.22 -13.25
CA ARG A 188 -30.85 -53.30 -12.65
C ARG A 188 -31.43 -52.93 -11.28
N ALA A 189 -30.73 -52.09 -10.53
CA ALA A 189 -31.24 -51.55 -9.26
C ALA A 189 -32.25 -50.40 -9.46
N GLY A 190 -32.59 -50.03 -10.69
CA GLY A 190 -33.58 -48.99 -11.00
C GLY A 190 -33.01 -47.57 -11.00
N TYR A 191 -31.69 -47.41 -11.14
CA TYR A 191 -31.02 -46.12 -11.14
C TYR A 191 -30.18 -45.91 -12.40
N ARG A 192 -29.93 -44.66 -12.76
CA ARG A 192 -28.97 -44.27 -13.80
C ARG A 192 -28.05 -43.17 -13.30
N SER A 193 -26.79 -43.20 -13.71
CA SER A 193 -25.85 -42.09 -13.49
C SER A 193 -25.46 -41.49 -14.83
N ARG A 194 -25.49 -40.16 -14.93
CA ARG A 194 -25.08 -39.45 -16.14
C ARG A 194 -23.62 -39.75 -16.48
N GLY A 195 -22.72 -39.54 -15.53
CA GLY A 195 -21.28 -39.71 -15.75
C GLY A 195 -20.89 -41.17 -16.05
N ILE A 196 -21.49 -42.13 -15.34
CA ILE A 196 -21.23 -43.56 -15.62
C ILE A 196 -21.72 -43.92 -17.03
N SER A 197 -22.87 -43.37 -17.45
CA SER A 197 -23.41 -43.62 -18.80
C SER A 197 -22.52 -43.02 -19.89
N GLU A 198 -22.07 -41.77 -19.73
CA GLU A 198 -21.15 -41.11 -20.66
C GLU A 198 -19.85 -41.92 -20.80
N LEU A 199 -19.21 -42.32 -19.70
CA LEU A 199 -18.00 -43.15 -19.71
C LEU A 199 -18.22 -44.52 -20.36
N ALA A 200 -19.34 -45.18 -20.05
CA ALA A 200 -19.69 -46.48 -20.63
C ALA A 200 -19.94 -46.44 -22.15
N THR A 201 -20.16 -45.25 -22.72
CA THR A 201 -20.36 -45.04 -24.16
C THR A 201 -19.21 -44.31 -24.85
N ALA A 202 -18.17 -43.94 -24.11
CA ALA A 202 -17.05 -43.16 -24.63
C ALA A 202 -16.32 -43.90 -25.76
N ASN A 203 -16.04 -43.20 -26.87
CA ASN A 203 -15.37 -43.80 -28.02
C ASN A 203 -13.86 -43.53 -27.97
N PHE A 204 -13.05 -44.60 -27.94
CA PHE A 204 -11.60 -44.52 -28.00
C PHE A 204 -11.09 -43.67 -29.17
N ASN A 205 -11.74 -43.75 -30.33
CA ASN A 205 -11.33 -43.03 -31.55
C ASN A 205 -11.80 -41.56 -31.60
N ARG A 206 -12.48 -41.06 -30.57
CA ARG A 206 -13.01 -39.67 -30.50
C ARG A 206 -12.60 -38.96 -29.20
N PRO A 207 -11.29 -38.83 -28.91
CA PRO A 207 -10.82 -38.13 -27.72
C PRO A 207 -11.15 -36.63 -27.72
N ASP A 208 -11.49 -36.04 -28.86
CA ASP A 208 -11.99 -34.67 -28.99
C ASP A 208 -13.35 -34.46 -28.31
N ARG A 209 -14.19 -35.50 -28.30
CA ARG A 209 -15.58 -35.43 -27.84
C ARG A 209 -15.82 -36.21 -26.56
N ASP A 210 -15.28 -37.42 -26.48
CA ASP A 210 -15.66 -38.42 -25.47
C ASP A 210 -14.57 -38.61 -24.40
N HIS A 211 -13.72 -37.60 -24.17
CA HIS A 211 -12.60 -37.76 -23.26
C HIS A 211 -13.08 -38.02 -21.82
N PRO A 212 -12.64 -39.11 -21.16
CA PRO A 212 -13.01 -39.40 -19.76
C PRO A 212 -12.65 -38.30 -18.75
N ARG A 213 -11.75 -37.36 -19.11
CA ARG A 213 -11.40 -36.21 -18.27
C ARG A 213 -12.51 -35.17 -18.18
N PHE A 214 -13.45 -35.16 -19.13
CA PHE A 214 -14.59 -34.25 -19.11
C PHE A 214 -15.68 -34.71 -18.14
N VAL A 215 -15.66 -35.98 -17.72
CA VAL A 215 -16.59 -36.53 -16.73
C VAL A 215 -16.06 -36.26 -15.33
N THR A 216 -16.72 -35.37 -14.60
CA THR A 216 -16.34 -35.01 -13.23
C THR A 216 -16.87 -36.02 -12.22
N THR A 217 -16.26 -36.07 -11.03
CA THR A 217 -16.74 -36.90 -9.92
C THR A 217 -18.20 -36.60 -9.56
N GLN A 218 -18.62 -35.33 -9.64
CA GLN A 218 -20.01 -34.96 -9.39
C GLN A 218 -20.98 -35.54 -10.41
N MET A 219 -20.58 -35.65 -11.68
CA MET A 219 -21.40 -36.30 -12.71
C MET A 219 -21.53 -37.81 -12.49
N LEU A 220 -20.55 -38.46 -11.83
CA LEU A 220 -20.66 -39.86 -11.43
C LEU A 220 -21.71 -40.06 -10.33
N TYR A 221 -21.77 -39.12 -9.38
CA TYR A 221 -22.76 -39.10 -8.29
C TYR A 221 -24.13 -38.54 -8.70
N ASP A 222 -24.27 -37.98 -9.90
CA ASP A 222 -25.56 -37.55 -10.48
C ASP A 222 -26.41 -38.77 -10.85
N ILE A 223 -26.99 -39.37 -9.81
CA ILE A 223 -27.80 -40.59 -9.87
C ILE A 223 -29.27 -40.23 -9.81
N SER A 224 -30.04 -40.64 -10.82
CA SER A 224 -31.49 -40.49 -10.87
C SER A 224 -32.17 -41.84 -10.93
N LYS A 225 -33.38 -41.93 -10.36
CA LYS A 225 -34.23 -43.11 -10.49
C LYS A 225 -34.73 -43.23 -11.92
N LEU A 226 -34.74 -44.45 -12.46
CA LEU A 226 -35.42 -44.74 -13.72
C LEU A 226 -36.92 -44.74 -13.45
N GLU A 227 -37.65 -43.84 -14.10
CA GLU A 227 -39.11 -43.91 -14.12
C GLU A 227 -39.49 -45.17 -14.90
N VAL A 228 -40.13 -46.12 -14.22
CA VAL A 228 -40.69 -47.30 -14.88
C VAL A 228 -41.88 -46.82 -15.68
N SER A 229 -41.75 -46.76 -17.00
CA SER A 229 -42.89 -46.54 -17.88
C SER A 229 -43.87 -47.70 -17.67
N SER A 230 -45.07 -47.39 -17.21
CA SER A 230 -46.15 -48.35 -16.96
C SER A 230 -46.70 -49.04 -18.22
N ASP A 231 -46.15 -48.74 -19.40
CA ASP A 231 -46.74 -49.13 -20.69
C ASP A 231 -46.28 -50.50 -21.22
N ASP A 232 -45.43 -51.25 -20.50
CA ASP A 232 -45.01 -52.62 -20.87
C ASP A 232 -45.55 -53.69 -19.89
N THR A 233 -46.86 -53.65 -19.60
CA THR A 233 -47.58 -54.79 -18.99
C THR A 233 -48.72 -55.27 -19.87
#